data_AF-A0A844WXU6-F1
#
_entry.id   AF-A0A844WXU6-F1
#
_cell.length_a   1.000
_cell.length_b   1.000
_cell.length_c   1.000
_cell.angle_alpha   90.00
_cell.angle_beta   90.00
_cell.angle_gamma   90.00
#
_symmetry.space_group_name_H-M   'P 1'
#
loop_
_entity.id
_entity.type
_entity.pdbx_description
1 polymer ?
#
loop_
_entity_poly.entity_id
_entity_poly.type
_entity_poly.pdbx_seq_one_letter_code
_entity_poly.pdbx_strand_id
1 'polypeptide(L)' 'MAYKITAEVKKGWQAWGTVVLHRNSKLTEKGLIKTLATVKNSFGNTKVDVEVRNFECVRV' A
#
# COMPACT_ATOMS: atom_id res chain seq x y z
N MET A 1 8.47 -8.08 17.19
CA MET A 1 9.33 -7.74 16.04
C MET A 1 8.49 -7.05 15.01
N ALA A 2 8.84 -5.83 14.66
CA ALA A 2 8.08 -5.01 13.73
C ALA A 2 8.75 -5.04 12.35
N TYR A 3 8.00 -4.67 11.34
CA TYR A 3 8.45 -4.45 9.98
C TYR A 3 8.06 -3.04 9.61
N LYS A 4 9.03 -2.29 9.09
CA LYS A 4 8.83 -0.99 8.46
C LYS A 4 8.75 -1.22 6.95
N ILE A 5 7.60 -0.87 6.39
CA ILE A 5 7.33 -0.99 4.96
C ILE A 5 7.29 0.43 4.39
N THR A 6 8.15 0.71 3.42
CA THR A 6 8.21 1.99 2.70
C THR A 6 7.93 1.73 1.23
N ALA A 7 7.07 2.55 0.62
CA ALA A 7 6.77 2.43 -0.80
C ALA A 7 6.26 3.76 -1.36
N GLU A 8 6.43 3.98 -2.65
CA GLU A 8 5.72 5.01 -3.37
C GLU A 8 4.50 4.40 -4.06
N VAL A 9 3.35 5.04 -3.88
CA VAL A 9 2.06 4.53 -4.37
C VAL A 9 1.34 5.60 -5.16
N LYS A 10 0.70 5.17 -6.24
CA LYS A 10 -0.16 6.02 -7.06
C LYS A 10 -1.52 5.35 -7.17
N LYS A 11 -2.58 6.10 -6.93
CA LYS A 11 -3.96 5.60 -6.95
C LYS A 11 -4.72 6.27 -8.10
N GLY A 12 -5.03 5.50 -9.15
CA GLY A 12 -5.69 6.00 -10.35
C GLY A 12 -4.97 7.21 -10.94
N TRP A 13 -5.66 8.35 -10.97
CA TRP A 13 -5.19 9.61 -11.56
C TRP A 13 -4.46 10.52 -10.56
N GLN A 14 -4.24 10.06 -9.32
CA GLN A 14 -3.51 10.84 -8.31
C GLN A 14 -2.01 10.90 -8.60
N ALA A 15 -1.32 11.85 -7.98
CA ALA A 15 0.14 11.90 -7.97
C ALA A 15 0.73 10.75 -7.15
N TRP A 16 2.00 10.44 -7.37
CA TRP A 16 2.76 9.52 -6.53
C TRP A 16 2.89 10.07 -5.11
N GLY A 17 2.57 9.25 -4.12
CA GLY A 17 2.74 9.57 -2.70
C GLY A 17 3.54 8.50 -1.99
N THR A 18 4.36 8.89 -1.02
CA THR A 18 5.13 7.94 -0.20
C THR A 18 4.28 7.45 0.96
N VAL A 19 4.27 6.14 1.19
CA VAL A 19 3.65 5.50 2.36
C VAL A 19 4.71 4.86 3.23
N VAL A 20 4.54 5.01 4.54
CA VAL A 20 5.35 4.34 5.56
C VAL A 20 4.38 3.60 6.48
N LEU A 21 4.47 2.28 6.51
CA LEU A 21 3.64 1.43 7.34
C LEU A 21 4.49 0.67 8.35
N HIS A 22 4.00 0.58 9.57
CA HIS A 22 4.59 -0.26 10.62
C HIS A 22 3.65 -1.44 10.85
N ARG A 23 4.16 -2.67 10.69
CA ARG A 23 3.38 -3.91 10.86
C ARG A 23 4.14 -4.96 11.64
N ASN A 24 3.42 -5.83 12.34
CA ASN A 24 4.01 -6.98 13.03
C ASN A 24 4.27 -8.17 12.10
N SER A 25 3.90 -8.06 10.82
CA SER A 25 4.04 -9.12 9.81
C SER A 25 4.65 -8.58 8.53
N LYS A 26 5.38 -9.46 7.82
CA LYS A 26 5.95 -9.16 6.51
C LYS A 26 4.83 -8.90 5.50
N LEU A 27 4.97 -7.84 4.72
CA LEU A 27 4.08 -7.53 3.60
C LEU A 27 4.85 -7.69 2.29
N THR A 28 4.15 -8.05 1.22
CA THR A 28 4.68 -8.03 -0.15
C THR A 28 4.09 -6.86 -0.91
N GLU A 29 4.74 -6.46 -2.00
CA GLU A 29 4.24 -5.40 -2.88
C GLU A 29 2.81 -5.69 -3.38
N LYS A 30 2.53 -6.92 -3.83
CA LYS A 30 1.17 -7.37 -4.21
C LYS A 30 0.17 -7.27 -3.04
N GLY A 31 0.61 -7.58 -1.83
CA GLY A 31 -0.21 -7.44 -0.63
C GLY A 31 -0.53 -5.98 -0.31
N LEU A 32 0.45 -5.09 -0.52
CA LEU A 32 0.28 -3.64 -0.36
C LEU A 32 -0.70 -3.09 -1.41
N ILE A 33 -0.55 -3.44 -2.69
CA ILE A 33 -1.49 -3.11 -3.77
C ILE A 33 -2.90 -3.53 -3.38
N LYS A 34 -3.11 -4.79 -3.00
CA LYS A 34 -4.44 -5.31 -2.65
C LYS A 34 -5.07 -4.56 -1.47
N THR A 35 -4.26 -4.22 -0.48
CA THR A 35 -4.71 -3.46 0.71
C THR A 35 -5.12 -2.04 0.32
N LEU A 36 -4.36 -1.37 -0.54
CA LEU A 36 -4.60 0.01 -0.95
C LEU A 36 -5.63 0.16 -2.07
N ALA A 37 -5.82 -0.87 -2.89
CA ALA A 37 -6.78 -0.91 -3.99
C ALA A 37 -8.24 -1.04 -3.51
N THR A 38 -8.43 -1.50 -2.27
CA THR A 38 -9.75 -1.62 -1.67
C THR A 38 -10.07 -0.35 -0.91
N VAL A 39 -10.77 0.58 -1.56
CA VAL A 39 -11.33 1.75 -0.87
C VAL A 39 -12.78 1.42 -0.50
N LYS A 40 -13.05 1.39 0.81
CA LYS A 40 -14.40 1.16 1.33
C LYS A 40 -15.12 2.49 1.36
N ASN A 41 -16.02 2.73 0.41
CA ASN A 41 -16.92 3.88 0.42
C ASN A 41 -18.31 3.46 0.91
N SER A 42 -19.13 4.42 1.32
CA SER A 42 -20.51 4.19 1.81
C SER A 42 -21.44 3.49 0.79
N PHE A 43 -21.06 3.45 -0.48
CA PHE A 43 -21.80 2.80 -1.58
C PHE A 43 -21.23 1.43 -2.01
N GLY A 44 -20.17 0.93 -1.37
CA GLY A 44 -19.56 -0.37 -1.69
C GLY A 44 -18.03 -0.33 -1.84
N ASN A 45 -17.46 -1.47 -2.23
CA ASN A 45 -16.02 -1.59 -2.49
C ASN A 45 -15.71 -1.09 -3.90
N THR A 46 -15.13 0.10 -4.02
CA THR A 46 -14.60 0.59 -5.30
C THR A 46 -13.16 0.09 -5.44
N LYS A 47 -12.89 -0.65 -6.52
CA LYS A 47 -11.52 -1.00 -6.90
C LYS A 47 -10.88 0.23 -7.54
N VAL A 48 -9.78 0.68 -6.97
CA VAL A 48 -8.94 1.73 -7.55
C VAL A 48 -7.68 1.07 -8.08
N ASP A 49 -7.25 1.44 -9.29
CA ASP A 49 -5.95 1.01 -9.80
C ASP A 49 -4.84 1.58 -8.90
N VAL A 50 -3.99 0.69 -8.37
CA VAL A 50 -2.87 1.07 -7.51
C VAL A 50 -1.58 0.59 -8.12
N GLU A 51 -0.72 1.54 -8.43
CA GLU A 51 0.67 1.28 -8.83
C GLU A 51 1.57 1.48 -7.60
N VAL A 52 2.55 0.59 -7.45
CA VAL A 52 3.54 0.65 -6.38
C VAL A 52 4.93 0.61 -7.00
N ARG A 53 5.86 1.40 -6.46
CA ARG A 53 7.28 1.34 -6.80
C ARG A 53 8.14 1.62 -5.58
N ASN A 54 9.44 1.37 -5.69
CA ASN A 54 10.40 1.56 -4.59
C ASN A 54 9.93 0.88 -3.29
N PHE A 55 9.39 -0.34 -3.41
CA PHE A 55 8.89 -1.10 -2.29
C PHE A 55 10.05 -1.68 -1.47
N GLU A 56 10.09 -1.35 -0.19
CA GLU A 56 11.03 -1.88 0.77
C GLU A 56 10.29 -2.38 2.02
N CYS A 57 10.75 -3.50 2.56
CA CYS A 57 10.23 -4.08 3.80
C CYS A 57 11.41 -4.48 4.69
N VAL A 58 11.68 -3.65 5.70
CA VAL A 58 12.82 -3.80 6.62
C VAL A 58 12.30 -4.26 7.98
N ARG A 59 12.99 -5.22 8.61
CA ARG A 59 12.67 -5.68 9.97
C ARG A 59 13.27 -4.70 10.99
N VAL A 60 12.45 -4.26 11.95
CA VAL A 60 12.79 -3.30 13.02
C VAL A 60 12.39 -3.82 14.40
#